data_AF-U5BTI1-F1
#
_entry.id   AF-U5BTI1-F1
#
_cell.length_a   1.000
_cell.length_b   1.000
_cell.length_c   1.000
_cell.angle_alpha   90.00
_cell.angle_beta   90.00
_cell.angle_gamma   90.00
#
_symmetry.space_group_name_H-M   'P 1'
#
loop_
_entity.id
_entity.type
_entity.pdbx_description
1 polymer ?
#
loop_
_entity_poly.entity_id
_entity_poly.type
_entity_poly.pdbx_seq_one_letter_code
_entity_poly.pdbx_strand_id
1 'polypeptide(L)'
;MGFIPIFITLGGAVMLFMMVVNMTLKTKKNQVFNLQAKVLEELQKIGEQGKMNLKLDPNDTTALKAVYIQVKNNLGEKDKAIFEKEIKKPFQTAKLIKSQYNELLKRKPYSIVARLLGYNAI
;
A
#
# COMPACT_ATOMS: atom_id res chain seq x y z
N MET A 1 -27.56 23.40 -33.84
CA MET A 1 -26.25 22.72 -33.99
C MET A 1 -25.33 23.05 -32.79
N GLY A 2 -25.74 22.73 -31.56
CA GLY A 2 -24.97 23.07 -30.34
C GLY A 2 -24.75 21.92 -29.35
N PHE A 3 -25.27 20.72 -29.64
CA PHE A 3 -25.19 19.57 -28.74
C PHE A 3 -23.89 18.76 -28.88
N ILE A 4 -23.29 18.73 -30.09
CA ILE A 4 -22.06 17.96 -30.36
C ILE A 4 -20.88 18.42 -29.47
N PRO A 5 -20.61 19.73 -29.28
CA PRO A 5 -19.54 20.19 -28.38
C PRO A 5 -19.77 19.79 -26.92
N ILE A 6 -21.02 19.67 -26.47
CA ILE A 6 -21.36 19.29 -25.09
C ILE A 6 -21.03 17.81 -24.85
N PHE A 7 -21.36 16.92 -25.80
CA PHE A 7 -21.03 15.51 -25.66
C PHE A 7 -19.52 15.26 -25.67
N ILE A 8 -18.76 16.02 -26.47
CA ILE A 8 -17.30 15.88 -26.54
C ILE A 8 -16.64 16.32 -25.23
N THR A 9 -17.05 17.47 -24.68
CA THR A 9 -16.49 17.95 -23.40
C THR A 9 -16.88 17.06 -22.23
N LEU A 10 -18.13 16.57 -22.19
CA LEU A 10 -18.59 15.63 -21.18
C LEU A 10 -17.84 14.28 -21.26
N GLY A 11 -17.69 13.74 -22.48
CA GLY A 11 -16.92 12.51 -22.71
C GLY A 11 -15.46 12.65 -22.27
N GLY A 12 -14.82 13.78 -22.60
CA GLY A 12 -13.46 14.09 -22.16
C GLY A 12 -13.35 14.18 -20.64
N ALA A 13 -14.29 14.84 -19.96
CA ALA A 13 -14.31 14.92 -18.50
C ALA A 13 -14.46 13.55 -17.83
N VAL A 14 -15.33 12.68 -18.37
CA VAL A 14 -15.52 11.31 -17.88
C VAL A 14 -14.26 10.47 -18.07
N MET A 15 -13.58 10.60 -19.22
CA MET A 15 -12.31 9.92 -19.48
C MET A 15 -11.19 10.37 -18.53
N LEU A 16 -11.04 11.69 -18.34
CA LEU A 16 -10.07 12.25 -17.39
C LEU A 16 -10.35 11.78 -15.96
N PHE A 17 -11.62 11.77 -15.57
CA PHE A 17 -12.03 11.25 -14.26
C PHE A 17 -11.60 9.78 -14.08
N MET A 18 -11.86 8.91 -15.06
CA MET A 18 -11.42 7.51 -15.00
C MET A 18 -9.89 7.37 -14.88
N MET A 19 -9.13 8.18 -15.64
CA MET A 19 -7.67 8.18 -15.58
C MET A 19 -7.15 8.58 -14.20
N VAL A 20 -7.72 9.62 -13.59
CA VAL A 20 -7.33 10.08 -12.26
C VAL A 20 -7.62 9.01 -11.19
N VAL A 21 -8.76 8.34 -11.27
CA VAL A 21 -9.08 7.23 -10.36
C VAL A 21 -8.10 6.08 -10.53
N ASN A 22 -7.81 5.68 -11.76
CA ASN A 22 -6.84 4.62 -12.06
C ASN A 22 -5.45 4.95 -11.49
N MET A 23 -4.97 6.17 -11.74
CA MET A 23 -3.69 6.65 -11.22
C MET A 23 -3.68 6.65 -9.69
N THR A 24 -4.76 7.08 -9.05
CA THR A 24 -4.89 7.11 -7.59
C THR A 24 -4.82 5.71 -6.99
N LEU A 25 -5.58 4.75 -7.53
CA LEU A 25 -5.60 3.36 -7.06
C LEU A 25 -4.24 2.69 -7.27
N LYS A 26 -3.63 2.85 -8.45
CA LYS A 26 -2.29 2.34 -8.75
C LYS A 26 -1.24 2.92 -7.80
N THR A 27 -1.29 4.23 -7.54
CA THR A 27 -0.33 4.90 -6.66
C THR A 27 -0.45 4.40 -5.23
N LYS A 28 -1.66 4.30 -4.68
CA LYS A 28 -1.87 3.78 -3.32
C LYS A 28 -1.46 2.32 -3.18
N LYS A 29 -1.76 1.49 -4.18
CA LYS A 29 -1.30 0.09 -4.24
C LYS A 29 0.23 0.01 -4.20
N ASN A 30 0.91 0.77 -5.06
CA ASN A 30 2.38 0.80 -5.10
C ASN A 30 2.99 1.35 -3.81
N GLN A 31 2.36 2.35 -3.17
CA GLN A 31 2.81 2.87 -1.87
C GLN A 31 2.78 1.80 -0.78
N VAL A 32 1.75 0.96 -0.73
CA VAL A 32 1.67 -0.16 0.22
C VAL A 32 2.81 -1.13 -0.04
N PHE A 33 3.01 -1.58 -1.28
CA PHE A 33 4.09 -2.51 -1.62
C PHE A 33 5.48 -1.93 -1.34
N ASN A 34 5.73 -0.68 -1.69
CA ASN A 34 7.03 -0.04 -1.45
C ASN A 34 7.34 0.10 0.05
N LEU A 35 6.34 0.43 0.87
CA LEU A 35 6.51 0.51 2.33
C LEU A 35 6.69 -0.88 2.94
N GLN A 36 5.98 -1.90 2.44
CA GLN A 36 6.18 -3.28 2.86
C GLN A 36 7.57 -3.80 2.50
N ALA A 37 8.06 -3.49 1.29
CA ALA A 37 9.40 -3.83 0.84
C ALA A 37 10.48 -3.16 1.70
N LYS A 38 10.32 -1.88 2.03
CA LYS A 38 11.22 -1.18 2.96
C LYS A 38 11.22 -1.80 4.35
N VAL A 39 10.04 -2.11 4.89
CA VAL A 39 9.93 -2.78 6.19
C VAL A 39 10.60 -4.15 6.16
N LEU A 40 10.44 -4.91 5.07
CA LEU A 40 11.07 -6.21 4.90
C LEU A 40 12.59 -6.10 4.80
N GLU A 41 13.11 -5.15 4.03
CA GLU A 41 14.55 -4.88 3.92
C GLU A 41 15.15 -4.50 5.28
N GLU A 42 14.51 -3.61 6.03
CA GLU A 42 14.99 -3.21 7.36
C GLU A 42 14.88 -4.34 8.39
N LEU A 43 13.82 -5.16 8.32
CA LEU A 43 13.69 -6.37 9.14
C LEU A 43 14.75 -7.42 8.78
N GLN A 44 15.13 -7.55 7.50
CA GLN A 44 16.22 -8.42 7.06
C GLN A 44 17.57 -7.90 7.56
N LYS A 45 17.86 -6.60 7.52
CA LYS A 45 19.10 -6.04 8.08
C LYS A 45 19.23 -6.33 9.58
N ILE A 46 18.15 -6.19 10.34
CA ILE A 46 18.12 -6.56 11.77
C ILE A 46 18.18 -8.08 11.96
N GLY A 47 17.50 -8.85 11.11
CA GLY A 47 17.47 -10.32 11.14
C GLY A 47 18.81 -10.98 10.75
N GLU A 48 19.58 -10.37 9.85
CA GLU A 48 20.93 -10.84 9.48
C GLU A 48 21.93 -10.56 10.61
N GLN A 49 21.78 -9.45 11.33
CA GLN A 49 22.50 -9.21 12.58
C GLN A 49 22.08 -10.19 13.70
N GLY A 50 20.89 -10.79 13.60
CA GLY A 50 20.29 -11.67 14.59
C GLY A 50 19.73 -12.98 14.04
N LYS A 51 20.50 -13.76 13.27
CA LYS A 51 20.20 -15.17 12.89
C LYS A 51 18.75 -15.48 12.46
N MET A 52 18.08 -14.62 11.70
CA MET A 52 16.71 -14.90 11.22
C MET A 52 16.67 -14.86 9.69
N ASN A 53 16.69 -16.06 9.08
CA ASN A 53 16.54 -16.25 7.64
C ASN A 53 15.08 -15.95 7.22
N LEU A 54 14.83 -14.69 6.88
CA LEU A 54 13.51 -14.18 6.57
C LEU A 54 13.32 -14.15 5.04
N LYS A 55 12.99 -15.31 4.46
CA LYS A 55 12.40 -15.37 3.11
C LYS A 55 10.94 -14.97 3.23
N LEU A 56 10.63 -13.70 3.02
CA LEU A 56 9.26 -13.22 2.95
C LEU A 56 8.91 -12.79 1.54
N ASP A 57 7.72 -13.21 1.11
CA ASP A 57 7.06 -12.66 -0.06
C ASP A 57 6.49 -11.28 0.32
N PRO A 58 6.79 -10.20 -0.42
CA PRO A 58 6.22 -8.87 -0.21
C PRO A 58 4.67 -8.86 -0.18
N ASN A 59 4.04 -9.86 -0.78
CA ASN A 59 2.59 -9.97 -0.89
C ASN A 59 1.93 -10.61 0.35
N ASP A 60 2.67 -11.38 1.15
CA ASP A 60 2.13 -12.03 2.36
C ASP A 60 2.18 -11.10 3.58
N THR A 61 1.09 -10.36 3.76
CA THR A 61 0.94 -9.39 4.86
C THR A 61 0.89 -10.07 6.24
N THR A 62 0.58 -11.38 6.29
CA THR A 62 0.43 -12.16 7.52
C THR A 62 1.79 -12.59 8.03
N ALA A 63 2.66 -13.06 7.13
CA ALA A 63 4.05 -13.36 7.42
C ALA A 63 4.79 -12.11 7.92
N LEU A 64 4.60 -10.95 7.28
CA LEU A 64 5.26 -9.69 7.68
C LEU A 64 4.89 -9.26 9.11
N LYS A 65 3.65 -9.48 9.53
CA LYS A 65 3.19 -9.21 10.91
C LYS A 65 3.87 -10.12 11.93
N ALA A 66 3.97 -11.42 11.63
CA ALA A 66 4.58 -12.39 12.54
C ALA A 66 6.06 -12.03 12.79
N VAL A 67 6.78 -11.66 11.73
CA VAL A 67 8.18 -11.25 11.78
C VAL A 67 8.35 -9.95 12.54
N TYR A 68 7.48 -8.96 12.29
CA TYR A 68 7.48 -7.71 13.06
C TYR A 68 7.33 -7.96 14.58
N ILE A 69 6.46 -8.91 14.98
CA ILE A 69 6.26 -9.26 16.39
C ILE A 69 7.48 -9.98 16.97
N GLN A 70 8.07 -10.91 16.22
CA GLN A 70 9.29 -11.63 16.63
C GLN A 70 10.47 -10.69 16.83
N VAL A 71 10.71 -9.78 15.87
CA VAL A 71 11.79 -8.79 15.97
C VAL A 71 11.53 -7.82 17.12
N LYS A 72 10.28 -7.37 17.33
CA LYS A 72 9.91 -6.52 18.47
C LYS A 72 10.20 -7.20 19.82
N ASN A 73 9.94 -8.50 19.95
CA ASN A 73 10.11 -9.23 21.20
C ASN A 73 11.58 -9.58 21.50
N ASN A 74 12.39 -9.74 20.46
CA ASN A 74 13.82 -10.08 20.57
C ASN A 74 14.76 -8.87 20.58
N LEU A 75 14.21 -7.65 20.62
CA LEU A 75 14.99 -6.43 20.46
C LEU A 75 15.64 -5.94 21.75
N GLY A 76 16.97 -5.76 21.73
CA GLY A 76 17.73 -5.10 22.80
C GLY A 76 17.40 -3.61 22.92
N GLU A 77 17.66 -2.99 24.07
CA GLU A 77 17.30 -1.58 24.33
C GLU A 77 17.91 -0.57 23.36
N LYS A 78 19.10 -0.88 22.80
CA LYS A 78 19.81 0.00 21.86
C LYS A 78 19.19 0.04 20.46
N ASP A 79 18.51 -1.04 20.06
CA ASP A 79 17.91 -1.17 18.72
C ASP A 79 16.46 -0.71 18.68
N LYS A 80 15.82 -0.48 19.85
CA LYS A 80 14.43 0.00 19.97
C LYS A 80 14.21 1.35 19.28
N ALA A 81 15.15 2.29 19.40
CA ALA A 81 15.01 3.61 18.79
C ALA A 81 15.04 3.54 17.25
N ILE A 82 15.90 2.68 16.69
CA ILE A 82 16.02 2.46 15.23
C ILE A 82 14.78 1.74 14.72
N PHE A 83 14.33 0.69 15.44
CA PHE A 83 13.12 -0.05 15.10
C PHE A 83 11.85 0.81 15.14
N GLU A 84 11.71 1.72 16.11
CA GLU A 84 10.56 2.60 16.17
C GLU A 84 10.49 3.58 14.99
N LYS A 85 11.64 4.08 14.54
CA LYS A 85 11.70 5.07 13.47
C LYS A 85 11.62 4.43 12.08
N GLU A 86 12.43 3.39 11.83
CA GLU A 86 12.65 2.82 10.51
C GLU A 86 11.72 1.65 10.18
N ILE A 87 11.08 1.02 11.18
CA ILE A 87 10.22 -0.16 10.95
C ILE A 87 8.78 0.11 11.40
N LYS A 88 8.57 0.57 12.64
CA LYS A 88 7.22 0.78 13.19
C LYS A 88 6.45 1.86 12.44
N LYS A 89 7.07 3.02 12.15
CA LYS A 89 6.42 4.09 11.38
C LYS A 89 6.02 3.64 9.97
N PRO A 90 6.92 3.12 9.11
CA PRO A 90 6.51 2.71 7.77
C PRO A 90 5.52 1.54 7.77
N PHE A 91 5.60 0.62 8.74
CA PHE A 91 4.61 -0.45 8.88
C PHE A 91 3.22 0.08 9.23
N GLN A 92 3.12 1.03 10.17
CA GLN A 92 1.85 1.69 10.52
C GLN A 92 1.29 2.48 9.34
N THR A 93 2.13 3.23 8.63
CA THR A 93 1.74 3.97 7.43
C THR A 93 1.25 3.03 6.33
N ALA A 94 1.94 1.91 6.09
CA ALA A 94 1.51 0.89 5.13
C ALA A 94 0.12 0.33 5.49
N LYS A 95 -0.11 0.01 6.77
CA LYS A 95 -1.42 -0.47 7.26
C LYS A 95 -2.52 0.56 7.05
N LEU A 96 -2.23 1.84 7.30
CA LEU A 96 -3.18 2.93 7.11
C LEU A 96 -3.52 3.11 5.62
N ILE A 97 -2.51 3.16 4.74
CA ILE A 97 -2.72 3.30 3.29
C ILE A 97 -3.48 2.09 2.73
N LYS A 98 -3.19 0.88 3.21
CA LYS A 98 -3.94 -0.34 2.87
C LYS A 98 -5.42 -0.20 3.23
N SER A 99 -5.73 0.29 4.43
CA SER A 99 -7.12 0.55 4.84
C SER A 99 -7.79 1.59 3.94
N GLN A 100 -7.12 2.70 3.65
CA GLN A 100 -7.65 3.74 2.76
C GLN A 100 -7.90 3.22 1.33
N TYR A 101 -6.98 2.40 0.81
CA TYR A 101 -7.14 1.76 -0.49
C TYR A 101 -8.39 0.90 -0.54
N ASN A 102 -8.57 0.01 0.46
CA ASN A 102 -9.74 -0.85 0.55
C ASN A 102 -11.04 -0.05 0.75
N GLU A 103 -10.98 1.09 1.42
CA GLU A 103 -12.12 1.99 1.56
C GLU A 103 -12.47 2.69 0.24
N LEU A 104 -11.48 3.14 -0.53
CA LEU A 104 -11.69 3.73 -1.86
C LEU A 104 -12.36 2.75 -2.82
N LEU A 105 -12.00 1.47 -2.76
CA LEU A 105 -12.66 0.44 -3.57
C LEU A 105 -14.16 0.28 -3.25
N LYS A 106 -14.59 0.65 -2.03
CA LYS A 106 -16.01 0.59 -1.61
C LYS A 106 -16.78 1.87 -1.94
N ARG A 107 -16.12 3.02 -1.95
CA ARG A 107 -16.77 4.32 -2.15
C ARG A 107 -17.11 4.55 -3.63
N LYS A 108 -18.29 5.12 -3.93
CA LYS A 108 -18.61 5.65 -5.27
C LYS A 108 -17.97 7.04 -5.41
N PRO A 109 -17.57 7.49 -6.61
CA PRO A 109 -17.55 6.79 -7.91
C PRO A 109 -16.40 5.79 -8.11
N TYR A 110 -15.42 5.73 -7.20
CA TYR A 110 -14.21 4.90 -7.32
C TYR A 110 -14.49 3.41 -7.52
N SER A 111 -15.49 2.86 -6.83
CA SER A 111 -15.90 1.45 -6.95
C SER A 111 -16.31 1.03 -8.36
N ILE A 112 -16.86 1.94 -9.15
CA ILE A 112 -17.28 1.67 -10.53
C ILE A 112 -16.04 1.48 -11.41
N VAL A 113 -15.11 2.44 -11.32
CA VAL A 113 -13.84 2.40 -12.07
C VAL A 113 -12.98 1.22 -11.60
N ALA A 114 -12.98 0.93 -10.30
CA ALA A 114 -12.27 -0.20 -9.71
C ALA A 114 -12.74 -1.53 -10.29
N ARG A 115 -14.05 -1.75 -10.38
CA ARG A 115 -14.63 -2.96 -10.99
C ARG A 115 -14.31 -3.06 -12.48
N LEU A 116 -14.41 -1.94 -13.21
CA LEU A 116 -14.13 -1.89 -14.64
C LEU A 116 -12.65 -2.21 -14.96
N LEU A 117 -11.72 -1.81 -14.08
CA LEU A 117 -10.28 -2.02 -14.25
C LEU A 117 -9.71 -3.24 -13.49
N GLY A 118 -10.56 -4.04 -12.85
CA GLY A 118 -10.15 -5.27 -12.17
C GLY A 118 -9.36 -5.06 -10.85
N TYR A 119 -9.58 -3.94 -10.16
CA TYR A 119 -8.96 -3.70 -8.85
C TYR A 119 -9.67 -4.48 -7.73
N ASN A 120 -8.89 -5.18 -6.92
CA ASN A 120 -9.35 -5.98 -5.78
C ASN A 120 -8.76 -5.47 -4.46
N ALA A 121 -9.44 -5.77 -3.35
CA ALA A 121 -8.94 -5.47 -2.02
C ALA A 121 -7.61 -6.20 -1.75
N ILE A 122 -6.73 -5.53 -1.01
CA ILE A 122 -5.41 -6.03 -0.58
C ILE A 122 -5.48 -6.34 0.90
#